data_AF-A0A328C8I7-F1
#
_entry.id   AF-A0A328C8I7-F1
#
_cell.length_a   1.000
_cell.length_b   1.000
_cell.length_c   1.000
_cell.angle_alpha   90.00
_cell.angle_beta   90.00
_cell.angle_gamma   90.00
#
_symmetry.space_group_name_H-M   'P 1'
#
loop_
_entity.id
_entity.type
_entity.pdbx_description
1 polymer ?
#
loop_
_entity_poly.entity_id
_entity_poly.type
_entity_poly.pdbx_seq_one_letter_code
_entity_poly.pdbx_strand_id
1 'polypeptide(L)'
;MSNPVNNALEQLASVDGFIAGAIGNSASGMVMGSRGGSDKFNVEVAVAANTEVVKAKNRAMKALKLNGGIEDILITLTEQYHLIRPLKSHPEIFLYLAVDRSRANLAMARFTLSEAESAMKL
;
A
#
# COMPACT_ATOMS: atom_id res chain seq x y z
N MET A 1 -7.79 -23.67 0.66
CA MET A 1 -8.32 -22.39 0.12
C MET A 1 -7.21 -21.37 0.26
N SER A 2 -6.80 -20.67 -0.80
CA SER A 2 -5.70 -19.71 -0.73
C SER A 2 -6.12 -18.47 0.06
N ASN A 3 -5.24 -17.97 0.92
CA ASN A 3 -5.49 -16.77 1.74
C ASN A 3 -5.37 -15.53 0.84
N PRO A 4 -6.44 -14.72 0.65
CA PRO A 4 -6.41 -13.53 -0.21
C PRO A 4 -5.25 -12.57 0.10
N VAL A 5 -4.94 -12.41 1.40
CA VAL A 5 -3.82 -11.59 1.88
C VAL A 5 -2.48 -12.10 1.35
N ASN A 6 -2.24 -13.41 1.42
CA ASN A 6 -0.98 -14.01 0.95
C ASN A 6 -0.84 -13.91 -0.57
N ASN A 7 -1.92 -14.15 -1.32
CA ASN A 7 -1.90 -14.03 -2.79
C ASN A 7 -1.57 -12.59 -3.22
N ALA A 8 -2.19 -11.60 -2.57
CA ALA A 8 -1.90 -10.19 -2.83
C ALA A 8 -0.42 -9.87 -2.53
N LEU A 9 0.11 -10.32 -1.39
CA LEU A 9 1.52 -10.12 -1.04
C LEU A 9 2.50 -10.79 -2.02
N GLU A 10 2.17 -11.98 -2.52
CA GLU A 10 2.96 -12.67 -3.55
C GLU A 10 2.95 -11.91 -4.87
N GLN A 11 1.80 -11.38 -5.26
CA GLN A 11 1.68 -10.56 -6.44
C GLN A 11 2.49 -9.25 -6.29
N LEU A 12 2.43 -8.59 -5.14
CA LEU A 12 3.25 -7.40 -4.87
C LEU A 12 4.76 -7.72 -4.91
N ALA A 13 5.16 -8.89 -4.39
CA ALA A 13 6.56 -9.33 -4.39
C ALA A 13 7.12 -9.63 -5.79
N SER A 14 6.27 -9.73 -6.82
CA SER A 14 6.69 -9.92 -8.20
C SER A 14 7.18 -8.63 -8.90
N VAL A 15 6.99 -7.47 -8.26
CA VAL A 15 7.40 -6.18 -8.83
C VAL A 15 8.92 -6.04 -8.78
N ASP A 16 9.53 -5.65 -9.91
CA ASP A 16 10.96 -5.35 -9.96
C ASP A 16 11.34 -4.26 -8.95
N GLY A 17 12.44 -4.50 -8.22
CA GLY A 17 12.87 -3.60 -7.15
C GLY A 17 12.05 -3.71 -5.87
N PHE A 18 11.23 -4.76 -5.69
CA PHE A 18 10.48 -4.99 -4.45
C PHE A 18 11.37 -4.88 -3.20
N ILE A 19 10.96 -4.01 -2.27
CA ILE A 19 11.56 -3.86 -0.94
C ILE A 19 10.63 -4.49 0.09
N ALA A 20 9.37 -4.06 0.11
CA ALA A 20 8.37 -4.54 1.05
C ALA A 20 6.95 -4.36 0.51
N GLY A 21 6.04 -5.22 0.96
CA GLY A 21 4.61 -5.15 0.70
C GLY A 21 3.84 -5.45 1.98
N ALA A 22 2.70 -4.80 2.17
CA ALA A 22 1.84 -5.05 3.33
C ALA A 22 0.37 -4.76 3.03
N ILE A 23 -0.49 -5.33 3.88
CA ILE A 23 -1.90 -4.95 3.99
C ILE A 23 -2.11 -4.37 5.38
N GLY A 24 -2.58 -3.13 5.44
CA GLY A 24 -2.82 -2.39 6.68
C GLY A 24 -4.27 -1.96 6.82
N ASN A 25 -4.72 -1.77 8.04
CA ASN A 25 -6.00 -1.14 8.36
C ASN A 25 -5.75 0.27 8.92
N SER A 26 -6.13 1.29 8.16
CA SER A 26 -5.98 2.69 8.52
C SER A 26 -6.86 3.16 9.68
N ALA A 27 -7.90 2.43 10.05
CA ALA A 27 -8.71 2.76 11.23
C ALA A 27 -8.00 2.33 12.53
N SER A 28 -7.42 1.11 12.56
CA SER A 28 -6.79 0.54 13.75
C SER A 28 -5.25 0.67 13.79
N GLY A 29 -4.60 0.92 12.66
CA GLY A 29 -3.15 0.85 12.51
C GLY A 29 -2.60 -0.59 12.45
N MET A 30 -3.48 -1.59 12.37
CA MET A 30 -3.09 -3.01 12.39
C MET A 30 -2.56 -3.47 11.02
N VAL A 31 -1.49 -4.25 11.05
CA VAL A 31 -0.96 -4.97 9.88
C VAL A 31 -1.65 -6.32 9.78
N MET A 32 -2.35 -6.56 8.68
CA MET A 32 -3.04 -7.84 8.40
C MET A 32 -2.10 -8.88 7.79
N GLY A 33 -1.04 -8.42 7.10
CA GLY A 33 0.03 -9.25 6.56
C GLY A 33 1.12 -8.38 5.95
N SER A 34 2.35 -8.86 5.98
CA SER A 34 3.52 -8.20 5.42
C SER A 34 4.45 -9.20 4.74
N ARG A 35 5.25 -8.72 3.78
CA ARG A 35 6.31 -9.46 3.10
C ARG A 35 7.46 -8.53 2.75
N GLY A 36 8.69 -9.03 2.81
CA GLY A 36 9.90 -8.24 2.55
C GLY A 36 10.36 -7.48 3.79
N GLY A 37 10.96 -6.31 3.59
CA GLY A 37 11.63 -5.56 4.65
C GLY A 37 13.07 -6.00 4.89
N SER A 38 13.71 -5.40 5.89
CA SER A 38 15.08 -5.73 6.32
C SER A 38 15.31 -5.24 7.75
N ASP A 39 16.47 -5.53 8.34
CA ASP A 39 16.86 -4.96 9.63
C ASP A 39 16.86 -3.42 9.66
N LYS A 40 16.96 -2.79 8.48
CA LYS A 40 16.92 -1.33 8.30
C LYS A 40 15.55 -0.82 7.86
N PHE A 41 14.60 -1.71 7.55
CA PHE A 41 13.27 -1.35 7.06
C PHE A 41 12.21 -2.20 7.75
N ASN A 42 11.62 -1.64 8.81
CA ASN A 42 10.54 -2.26 9.55
C ASN A 42 9.19 -1.96 8.86
N VAL A 43 8.55 -3.01 8.34
CA VAL A 43 7.32 -2.88 7.54
C VAL A 43 6.15 -2.44 8.41
N GLU A 44 6.06 -2.93 9.64
CA GLU A 44 4.99 -2.60 10.58
C GLU A 44 5.03 -1.11 10.95
N VAL A 45 6.23 -0.56 11.17
CA VAL A 45 6.43 0.88 11.40
C VAL A 45 6.05 1.69 10.16
N ALA A 46 6.43 1.22 8.96
CA ALA A 46 6.07 1.88 7.71
C ALA A 46 4.53 1.91 7.52
N VAL A 47 3.83 0.81 7.80
CA VAL A 47 2.36 0.76 7.74
C VAL A 47 1.71 1.68 8.76
N ALA A 48 2.23 1.74 9.99
CA ALA A 48 1.73 2.64 11.03
C ALA A 48 1.90 4.13 10.61
N ALA A 49 3.06 4.48 10.05
CA ALA A 49 3.31 5.84 9.55
C ALA A 49 2.39 6.18 8.37
N ASN A 50 2.24 5.27 7.41
CA ASN A 50 1.39 5.46 6.23
C ASN A 50 -0.10 5.52 6.58
N THR A 51 -0.52 4.86 7.66
CA THR A 51 -1.88 5.01 8.22
C THR A 51 -2.18 6.47 8.55
N GLU A 52 -1.23 7.20 9.15
CA GLU A 52 -1.41 8.62 9.47
C GLU A 52 -1.45 9.49 8.22
N VAL A 53 -0.73 9.14 7.16
CA VAL A 53 -0.82 9.80 5.85
C VAL A 53 -2.22 9.65 5.25
N VAL A 54 -2.75 8.43 5.23
CA VAL A 54 -4.11 8.14 4.74
C VAL A 54 -5.16 8.91 5.56
N LYS A 55 -5.08 8.87 6.90
CA LYS A 55 -5.98 9.62 7.78
C LYS A 55 -5.91 11.13 7.53
N ALA A 56 -4.71 11.69 7.40
CA ALA A 56 -4.53 13.11 7.15
C ALA A 56 -5.16 13.52 5.82
N LYS A 57 -4.98 12.72 4.75
CA LYS A 57 -5.59 13.01 3.46
C LYS A 57 -7.12 12.90 3.52
N ASN A 58 -7.67 11.88 4.19
CA ASN A 58 -9.11 11.75 4.38
C ASN A 58 -9.71 12.96 5.14
N ARG A 59 -9.05 13.44 6.19
CA ARG A 59 -9.46 14.67 6.90
C ARG A 59 -9.42 15.89 5.97
N ALA A 60 -8.38 16.03 5.16
CA ALA A 60 -8.27 17.14 4.20
C ALA A 60 -9.38 17.09 3.14
N MET A 61 -9.69 15.92 2.59
CA MET A 61 -10.80 15.76 1.63
C MET A 61 -12.14 16.18 2.25
N LYS A 62 -12.41 15.78 3.50
CA LYS A 62 -13.62 16.18 4.23
C LYS A 62 -13.68 17.69 4.45
N ALA A 63 -12.57 18.32 4.87
CA ALA A 63 -12.50 19.76 5.07
C ALA A 63 -12.73 20.56 3.77
N LEU A 64 -12.21 20.05 2.65
CA LEU A 64 -12.34 20.63 1.32
C LEU A 64 -13.64 20.26 0.61
N LYS A 65 -14.50 19.42 1.21
CA LYS A 65 -15.73 18.87 0.61
C LYS A 65 -15.49 18.18 -0.75
N LEU A 66 -14.37 17.48 -0.87
CA LEU A 66 -14.07 16.67 -2.06
C LEU A 66 -14.90 15.40 -2.03
N ASN A 67 -15.55 15.09 -3.15
CA ASN A 67 -16.29 13.84 -3.33
C ASN A 67 -15.32 12.72 -3.74
N GLY A 68 -15.69 11.47 -3.45
CA GLY A 68 -14.91 10.29 -3.80
C GLY A 68 -13.95 9.83 -2.71
N GLY A 69 -12.95 9.04 -3.10
CA GLY A 69 -11.96 8.42 -2.21
C GLY A 69 -10.54 8.57 -2.75
N ILE A 70 -9.58 8.15 -1.94
CA ILE A 70 -8.19 8.03 -2.38
C ILE A 70 -8.09 6.82 -3.31
N GLU A 71 -7.74 7.04 -4.57
CA GLU A 71 -7.48 5.95 -5.52
C GLU A 71 -6.12 5.29 -5.25
N ASP A 72 -5.07 6.10 -5.17
CA ASP A 72 -3.78 5.73 -4.63
C ASP A 72 -3.02 6.97 -4.11
N ILE A 73 -1.94 6.72 -3.38
CA ILE A 73 -0.95 7.73 -2.97
C ILE A 73 0.41 7.23 -3.45
N LEU A 74 1.13 8.07 -4.18
CA LEU A 74 2.54 7.89 -4.48
C LEU A 74 3.36 8.85 -3.63
N ILE A 75 4.28 8.32 -2.84
CA ILE A 75 5.34 9.09 -2.19
C ILE A 75 6.65 8.72 -2.87
N THR A 76 7.32 9.71 -3.45
CA THR A 76 8.63 9.55 -4.09
C THR A 76 9.71 10.04 -3.15
N LEU A 77 10.59 9.13 -2.73
CA LEU A 77 11.83 9.44 -2.04
C LEU A 77 12.99 9.40 -3.04
N THR A 78 14.18 9.80 -2.59
CA THR A 78 15.38 9.77 -3.44
C THR A 78 15.64 8.37 -4.01
N GLU A 79 15.53 7.34 -3.16
CA GLU A 79 15.86 5.94 -3.52
C GLU A 79 14.64 5.02 -3.65
N GLN A 80 13.45 5.47 -3.25
CA GLN A 80 12.29 4.58 -3.10
C GLN A 80 11.01 5.21 -3.63
N TYR A 81 10.16 4.39 -4.24
CA TYR A 81 8.75 4.69 -4.40
C TYR A 81 7.95 3.96 -3.33
N HIS A 82 6.98 4.67 -2.76
CA HIS A 82 6.03 4.15 -1.79
C HIS A 82 4.64 4.36 -2.35
N LEU A 83 3.92 3.26 -2.57
CA LEU A 83 2.58 3.25 -3.11
C LEU A 83 1.61 2.76 -2.05
N ILE A 84 0.51 3.49 -1.87
CA ILE A 84 -0.57 3.14 -0.93
C ILE A 84 -1.87 3.13 -1.71
N ARG A 85 -2.61 2.02 -1.68
CA ARG A 85 -3.88 1.88 -2.38
C ARG A 85 -4.95 1.33 -1.43
N PRO A 86 -5.92 2.16 -1.00
CA PRO A 86 -7.10 1.68 -0.29
C PRO A 86 -7.92 0.71 -1.14
N LEU A 87 -8.56 -0.28 -0.51
CA LEU A 87 -9.53 -1.13 -1.19
C LEU A 87 -10.79 -0.33 -1.52
N LYS A 88 -11.36 -0.55 -2.70
CA LYS A 88 -12.64 0.10 -3.07
C LYS A 88 -13.81 -0.36 -2.19
N SER A 89 -13.82 -1.63 -1.79
CA SER A 89 -14.88 -2.23 -0.95
C SER A 89 -14.75 -1.86 0.53
N HIS A 90 -13.51 -1.69 1.00
CA HIS A 90 -13.15 -1.41 2.39
C HIS A 90 -12.11 -0.29 2.44
N PRO A 91 -12.49 1.00 2.30
CA PRO A 91 -11.56 2.12 2.20
C PRO A 91 -10.65 2.30 3.43
N GLU A 92 -10.99 1.68 4.55
CA GLU A 92 -10.15 1.61 5.73
C GLU A 92 -8.97 0.65 5.58
N ILE A 93 -9.05 -0.36 4.70
CA ILE A 93 -7.98 -1.30 4.41
C ILE A 93 -7.20 -0.82 3.19
N PHE A 94 -5.87 -0.91 3.23
CA PHE A 94 -5.01 -0.52 2.12
C PHE A 94 -3.88 -1.51 1.88
N LEU A 95 -3.50 -1.64 0.61
CA LEU A 95 -2.25 -2.25 0.20
C LEU A 95 -1.15 -1.20 0.24
N TYR A 96 0.03 -1.62 0.67
CA TYR A 96 1.25 -0.83 0.70
C TYR A 96 2.35 -1.56 -0.07
N LEU A 97 3.08 -0.84 -0.91
CA LEU A 97 4.20 -1.35 -1.70
C LEU A 97 5.35 -0.34 -1.66
N ALA A 98 6.50 -0.77 -1.18
CA ALA A 98 7.76 -0.05 -1.28
C ALA A 98 8.67 -0.73 -2.31
N VAL A 99 9.21 0.05 -3.24
CA VAL A 99 10.12 -0.43 -4.29
C VAL A 99 11.31 0.49 -4.46
N ASP A 100 12.44 -0.08 -4.85
CA ASP A 100 13.67 0.63 -5.22
C ASP A 100 13.43 1.42 -6.51
N ARG A 101 13.65 2.73 -6.44
CA ARG A 101 13.37 3.66 -7.53
C ARG A 101 14.26 3.45 -8.77
N SER A 102 15.49 2.98 -8.57
CA SER A 102 16.45 2.76 -9.66
C SER A 102 16.12 1.49 -10.46
N ARG A 103 15.42 0.54 -9.84
CA ARG A 103 15.08 -0.76 -10.42
C ARG A 103 13.63 -0.86 -10.88
N ALA A 104 12.71 -0.25 -10.16
CA ALA A 104 11.28 -0.44 -10.40
C ALA A 104 10.77 0.37 -11.61
N ASN A 105 9.97 -0.28 -12.44
CA ASN A 105 9.09 0.43 -13.37
C ASN A 105 7.85 0.91 -12.62
N LEU A 106 7.73 2.23 -12.38
CA LEU A 106 6.64 2.82 -11.61
C LEU A 106 5.24 2.52 -12.20
N ALA A 107 5.10 2.51 -13.53
CA ALA A 107 3.83 2.21 -14.18
C ALA A 107 3.42 0.76 -13.90
N MET A 108 4.35 -0.18 -14.02
CA MET A 108 4.11 -1.59 -13.69
C MET A 108 3.84 -1.79 -12.20
N ALA A 109 4.54 -1.10 -11.32
CA ALA A 109 4.29 -1.16 -9.88
C ALA A 109 2.86 -0.72 -9.52
N ARG A 110 2.38 0.39 -10.10
CA ARG A 110 0.98 0.86 -9.92
C ARG A 110 -0.03 -0.11 -10.52
N PHE A 111 0.25 -0.66 -11.70
CA PHE A 111 -0.60 -1.66 -12.33
C PHE A 111 -0.74 -2.91 -11.46
N THR A 112 0.38 -3.51 -11.03
CA THR A 112 0.39 -4.69 -10.17
C THR A 112 -0.32 -4.42 -8.83
N LEU A 113 -0.15 -3.23 -8.25
CA LEU A 113 -0.87 -2.84 -7.03
C LEU A 113 -2.38 -2.76 -7.23
N SER A 114 -2.84 -2.24 -8.37
CA SER A 114 -4.26 -2.18 -8.72
C SER A 114 -4.86 -3.57 -8.96
N GLU A 115 -4.11 -4.47 -9.61
CA GLU A 115 -4.53 -5.85 -9.82
C GLU A 115 -4.61 -6.62 -8.49
N ALA A 116 -3.61 -6.45 -7.62
CA ALA A 116 -3.62 -7.04 -6.28
C ALA A 116 -4.79 -6.53 -5.43
N GLU A 117 -5.10 -5.23 -5.50
CA GLU A 117 -6.30 -4.66 -4.86
C GLU A 117 -7.59 -5.27 -5.41
N SER A 118 -7.70 -5.43 -6.73
CA SER A 118 -8.90 -6.00 -7.36
C SER A 118 -9.10 -7.49 -7.03
N ALA A 119 -8.01 -8.21 -6.77
CA ALA A 119 -8.04 -9.61 -6.33
C ALA A 119 -8.39 -9.78 -4.84
N MET A 120 -8.26 -8.72 -4.03
CA MET A 120 -8.62 -8.73 -2.62
C MET A 120 -10.14 -8.70 -2.45
N LYS A 121 -10.73 -9.90 -2.36
CA LYS A 121 -12.12 -10.10 -1.95
C LYS A 121 -12.16 -10.34 -0.44
N LEU A 122 -12.52 -9.29 0.30
CA LEU A 122 -12.86 -9.37 1.72
C LEU A 122 -14.36 -9.54 1.89
#